data_AF-A0A3M0Y1L5-F1
#
_entry.id   AF-A0A3M0Y1L5-F1
#
_cell.length_a   1.000
_cell.length_b   1.000
_cell.length_c   1.000
_cell.angle_alpha   90.00
_cell.angle_beta   90.00
_cell.angle_gamma   90.00
#
_symmetry.space_group_name_H-M   'P 1'
#
loop_
_entity.id
_entity.type
_entity.pdbx_description
1 polymer ?
#
loop_
_entity_poly.entity_id
_entity_poly.type
_entity_poly.pdbx_seq_one_letter_code
_entity_poly.pdbx_strand_id
1 'polypeptide(L)'
;MAVVLTEVFPNPAGRDTGKEWVELCNQETSLRQLSGWSLRTGAKSAKLPPLSLAPKACRVIGKGQLHLPLRNSNLSLSLVDAAGKVVSSIDYPGTVPEGMSVVQAGGAAILARHPTPGSLQLAAA
;
A
#
# COMPACT_ATOMS: atom_id res chain seq x y z
N MET A 1 -0.68 13.64 11.96
CA MET A 1 -0.22 12.95 10.73
C MET A 1 -0.19 11.47 11.05
N ALA A 2 -0.39 10.59 10.07
CA ALA A 2 -0.78 9.19 10.30
C ALA A 2 0.09 8.21 9.50
N VAL A 3 -0.21 6.91 9.61
CA VAL A 3 0.31 5.90 8.70
C VAL A 3 -0.42 6.00 7.38
N VAL A 4 0.34 6.01 6.29
CA VAL A 4 -0.17 6.16 4.94
C VAL A 4 0.19 4.97 4.08
N LEU A 5 -0.66 4.68 3.11
CA LEU A 5 -0.35 3.77 2.02
C LEU A 5 0.37 4.57 0.94
N THR A 6 1.63 4.26 0.68
CA THR A 6 2.52 5.05 -0.19
C THR A 6 2.62 4.48 -1.59
N GLU A 7 2.60 3.15 -1.72
CA GLU A 7 2.81 2.51 -3.01
C GLU A 7 2.06 1.17 -3.10
N VAL A 8 1.55 0.85 -4.29
CA VAL A 8 0.95 -0.45 -4.63
C VAL A 8 1.67 -0.99 -5.86
N PHE A 9 2.13 -2.23 -5.79
CA PHE A 9 2.70 -2.96 -6.92
C PHE A 9 1.80 -4.15 -7.28
N PRO A 10 0.77 -3.94 -8.12
CA PRO A 10 -0.26 -4.95 -8.36
C PRO A 10 0.04 -5.84 -9.58
N ASN A 11 1.05 -5.52 -10.39
CA ASN A 11 1.31 -6.23 -11.64
C ASN A 11 2.81 -6.57 -11.83
N PRO A 12 3.40 -7.37 -10.95
CA PRO A 12 4.77 -7.86 -11.11
C PRO A 12 4.95 -8.64 -12.42
N ALA A 13 6.15 -8.54 -13.01
CA ALA A 13 6.45 -9.21 -14.26
C ALA A 13 6.51 -10.74 -14.13
N GLY A 14 5.95 -11.43 -15.12
CA GLY A 14 5.98 -12.89 -15.26
C GLY A 14 4.67 -13.60 -14.86
N ARG A 15 4.49 -14.82 -15.39
CA ARG A 15 3.19 -15.54 -15.41
C ARG A 15 2.60 -15.93 -14.04
N ASP A 16 3.42 -16.16 -13.01
CA ASP A 16 2.99 -16.77 -11.74
C ASP A 16 3.36 -15.96 -10.49
N THR A 17 3.52 -14.65 -10.58
CA THR A 17 4.24 -13.94 -9.53
C THR A 17 3.32 -13.50 -8.36
N GLY A 18 3.38 -14.26 -7.26
CA GLY A 18 2.93 -13.84 -5.92
C GLY A 18 3.78 -12.72 -5.30
N LYS A 19 4.31 -11.84 -6.14
CA LYS A 19 5.23 -10.73 -5.80
C LYS A 19 4.50 -9.39 -5.73
N GLU A 20 3.17 -9.41 -5.72
CA GLU A 20 2.36 -8.21 -5.50
C GLU A 20 2.58 -7.74 -4.05
N TRP A 21 2.61 -6.42 -3.86
CA TRP A 21 2.80 -5.84 -2.54
C TRP A 21 2.19 -4.45 -2.41
N VAL A 22 2.06 -4.02 -1.17
CA VAL A 22 1.75 -2.64 -0.80
C VAL A 22 2.80 -2.12 0.16
N GLU A 23 3.01 -0.82 0.18
CA GLU A 23 3.88 -0.15 1.12
C GLU A 23 3.09 0.75 2.07
N LEU A 24 3.39 0.61 3.36
CA LEU A 24 2.86 1.46 4.41
C LEU A 24 4.01 2.21 5.06
N CYS A 25 3.87 3.52 5.22
CA CYS A 25 4.87 4.35 5.88
C CYS A 25 4.27 5.10 7.07
N ASN A 26 5.02 5.12 8.17
CA ASN A 26 4.68 5.93 9.33
C ASN A 26 5.23 7.34 9.16
N GLN A 27 4.37 8.33 8.93
CA GLN A 27 4.79 9.73 8.81
C GLN A 27 4.92 10.43 10.18
N GLU A 28 4.60 9.76 11.27
CA GLU A 28 4.70 10.29 12.63
C GLU A 28 6.16 10.33 13.11
N THR A 29 6.39 11.07 14.19
CA THR A 29 7.67 11.12 14.92
C THR A 29 7.74 10.09 16.05
N SER A 30 6.69 9.29 16.23
CA SER A 30 6.56 8.25 17.24
C SER A 30 6.34 6.87 16.60
N LEU A 31 6.64 5.81 17.35
CA LEU A 31 6.37 4.43 16.95
C LEU A 31 4.85 4.23 16.76
N ARG A 32 4.45 3.59 15.66
CA ARG A 32 3.05 3.22 15.44
C ARG A 32 2.84 1.71 15.41
N GLN A 33 1.94 1.23 16.28
CA GLN A 33 1.48 -0.16 16.27
C GLN A 33 0.29 -0.33 15.32
N LEU A 34 0.34 -1.32 14.43
CA LEU A 34 -0.70 -1.60 13.44
C LEU A 34 -1.52 -2.86 13.75
N SER A 35 -1.42 -3.36 14.98
CA SER A 35 -2.23 -4.51 15.41
C SER A 35 -3.72 -4.21 15.24
N GLY A 36 -4.44 -5.12 14.56
CA GLY A 36 -5.86 -4.97 14.27
C GLY A 36 -6.19 -4.14 13.04
N TRP A 37 -5.20 -3.52 12.38
CA TRP A 37 -5.40 -2.77 11.14
C TRP A 37 -5.64 -3.72 9.96
N SER A 38 -6.26 -3.19 8.90
CA SER A 38 -6.59 -3.97 7.71
C SER A 38 -6.49 -3.14 6.43
N LEU A 39 -6.40 -3.84 5.30
CA LEU A 39 -6.57 -3.28 3.97
C LEU A 39 -7.91 -3.72 3.41
N ARG A 40 -8.62 -2.78 2.78
CA ARG A 40 -9.96 -3.00 2.23
C ARG A 40 -10.02 -2.60 0.77
N THR A 41 -10.65 -3.44 -0.04
CA THR A 41 -11.01 -3.12 -1.43
C THR A 41 -12.40 -3.65 -1.76
N GLY A 42 -13.33 -2.74 -2.10
CA GLY A 42 -14.75 -3.06 -2.24
C GLY A 42 -15.30 -3.77 -1.01
N ALA A 43 -15.91 -4.95 -1.20
CA ALA A 43 -16.44 -5.78 -0.13
C ALA A 43 -15.39 -6.69 0.55
N LYS A 44 -14.14 -6.72 0.06
CA LYS A 44 -13.07 -7.58 0.59
C LYS A 44 -12.19 -6.80 1.56
N SER A 45 -11.77 -7.46 2.64
CA SER A 45 -10.80 -6.92 3.59
C SER A 45 -9.84 -8.02 4.05
N ALA A 46 -8.61 -7.64 4.35
CA ALA A 46 -7.60 -8.51 4.92
C ALA A 46 -6.85 -7.79 6.05
N LYS A 47 -6.71 -8.46 7.20
CA LYS A 47 -5.94 -7.94 8.33
C LYS A 47 -4.46 -7.90 7.98
N LEU A 48 -3.79 -6.87 8.46
CA LEU A 48 -2.34 -6.80 8.41
C LEU A 48 -1.72 -7.82 9.38
N PRO A 49 -0.52 -8.35 9.09
CA PRO A 49 0.24 -9.08 10.09
C PRO A 49 0.56 -8.15 11.28
N PRO A 50 0.71 -8.69 12.50
CA PRO A 50 1.14 -7.90 13.64
C PRO A 50 2.50 -7.25 13.35
N LEU A 51 2.53 -5.91 13.29
CA LEU A 51 3.75 -5.16 13.05
C LEU A 51 3.67 -3.76 13.66
N SER A 52 4.84 -3.22 13.98
CA SER A 52 5.05 -1.83 14.39
C SER A 52 5.94 -1.11 13.39
N LEU A 53 5.64 0.14 13.10
CA LEU A 53 6.47 1.03 12.27
C LEU A 53 7.16 2.06 13.14
N ALA A 54 8.50 2.07 13.12
CA ALA A 54 9.29 3.14 13.72
C ALA A 54 8.95 4.50 13.10
N PRO A 55 9.30 5.62 13.77
CA PRO A 55 9.15 6.95 13.18
C PRO A 55 9.77 7.00 11.77
N LYS A 56 9.05 7.54 10.80
CA LYS A 56 9.51 7.70 9.40
C LYS A 56 9.86 6.40 8.66
N ALA A 57 9.58 5.24 9.24
CA ALA A 57 9.87 3.94 8.62
C ALA A 57 8.74 3.48 7.70
N CYS A 58 9.14 2.77 6.65
CA CYS A 58 8.24 2.11 5.70
C CYS A 58 8.31 0.60 5.81
N ARG A 59 7.23 -0.08 5.47
CA ARG A 59 7.15 -1.53 5.40
C ARG A 59 6.38 -1.97 4.17
N VAL A 60 7.01 -2.87 3.43
CA VAL A 60 6.39 -3.60 2.33
C VAL A 60 5.67 -4.83 2.88
N ILE A 61 4.43 -5.02 2.45
CA ILE A 61 3.59 -6.17 2.80
C ILE A 61 3.23 -6.87 1.49
N GLY A 62 3.82 -8.05 1.28
CA GLY A 62 3.60 -8.84 0.08
C GLY A 62 2.38 -9.76 0.16
N LYS A 63 1.99 -10.33 -0.98
CA LYS A 63 0.86 -11.27 -1.11
C LYS A 63 0.90 -12.46 -0.14
N GLY A 64 2.09 -12.98 0.20
CA GLY A 64 2.24 -14.05 1.18
C GLY A 64 1.85 -13.66 2.62
N GLN A 65 1.81 -12.36 2.92
CA GLN A 65 1.39 -11.81 4.20
C GLN A 65 0.00 -11.15 4.12
N LEU A 66 -0.44 -10.83 2.91
CA LEU A 66 -1.70 -10.16 2.63
C LEU A 66 -2.55 -11.02 1.70
N HIS A 67 -3.52 -11.73 2.27
CA HIS A 67 -4.52 -12.49 1.52
C HIS A 67 -5.61 -11.58 0.92
N LEU A 68 -5.21 -10.53 0.20
CA LEU A 68 -6.08 -9.60 -0.50
C LEU A 68 -5.66 -9.51 -1.97
N PRO A 69 -6.57 -9.71 -2.94
CA PRO A 69 -6.22 -9.59 -4.34
C PRO A 69 -5.96 -8.12 -4.71
N LEU A 70 -4.74 -7.82 -5.14
CA LEU A 70 -4.35 -6.51 -5.66
C LEU A 70 -4.57 -6.49 -7.17
N ARG A 71 -5.77 -6.08 -7.61
CA ARG A 71 -6.09 -6.08 -9.04
C ARG A 71 -5.14 -5.13 -9.78
N ASN A 72 -4.63 -5.56 -10.93
CA ASN A 72 -3.84 -4.70 -11.81
C ASN A 72 -4.66 -3.59 -12.48
N SER A 73 -5.97 -3.51 -12.25
CA SER A 73 -6.82 -2.48 -12.81
C SER A 73 -7.99 -2.12 -11.90
N ASN A 74 -8.44 -0.86 -12.00
CA ASN A 74 -9.64 -0.32 -11.35
C ASN A 74 -9.75 -0.72 -9.86
N LEU A 75 -8.74 -0.37 -9.07
CA LEU A 75 -8.71 -0.66 -7.63
C LEU A 75 -8.82 0.62 -6.82
N SER A 76 -9.71 0.58 -5.84
CA SER A 76 -9.67 1.45 -4.66
C SER A 76 -9.19 0.60 -3.49
N LEU A 77 -8.11 1.02 -2.84
CA LEU A 77 -7.50 0.34 -1.72
C LEU A 77 -7.39 1.29 -0.53
N SER A 78 -8.04 0.93 0.58
CA SER A 78 -8.03 1.71 1.81
C SER A 78 -7.26 1.00 2.92
N LEU A 79 -6.45 1.76 3.66
CA LEU A 79 -5.91 1.39 4.95
C LEU A 79 -6.92 1.77 6.05
N VAL A 80 -7.29 0.79 6.86
CA VAL A 80 -8.29 0.91 7.92
C VAL A 80 -7.65 0.59 9.26
N ASP A 81 -7.79 1.49 10.23
CA ASP A 81 -7.26 1.29 11.57
C ASP A 81 -8.07 0.26 12.39
N ALA A 82 -7.58 -0.06 13.59
CA ALA A 82 -8.23 -1.02 14.48
C ALA A 82 -9.64 -0.59 14.95
N ALA A 83 -9.98 0.70 14.86
CA ALA A 83 -11.30 1.21 15.19
C ALA A 83 -12.25 1.20 13.98
N GLY A 84 -11.79 0.74 12.81
CA GLY A 84 -12.58 0.69 11.58
C GLY A 84 -12.57 2.00 10.79
N LYS A 85 -11.74 2.98 11.17
CA LYS A 85 -11.63 4.26 10.46
C LYS A 85 -10.66 4.12 9.28
N VAL A 86 -11.07 4.61 8.11
CA VAL A 86 -10.16 4.77 6.96
C VAL A 86 -9.17 5.90 7.26
N VAL A 87 -7.88 5.59 7.20
CA VAL A 87 -6.80 6.55 7.51
C VAL A 87 -5.97 6.93 6.28
N SER A 88 -5.99 6.11 5.23
CA SER A 88 -5.33 6.39 3.96
C SER A 88 -5.98 5.56 2.85
N SER A 89 -5.93 6.04 1.62
CA SER A 89 -6.38 5.31 0.44
C SER A 89 -5.47 5.61 -0.76
N ILE A 90 -5.33 4.63 -1.65
CA ILE A 90 -4.86 4.83 -3.02
C ILE A 90 -5.95 4.32 -3.97
N ASP A 91 -6.26 5.14 -4.97
CA ASP A 91 -7.22 4.84 -6.02
C ASP A 91 -6.50 4.92 -7.36
N TYR A 92 -6.57 3.85 -8.17
CA TYR A 92 -6.09 3.89 -9.55
C TYR A 92 -7.17 3.40 -10.53
N PRO A 93 -7.77 4.32 -11.31
CA PRO A 93 -8.62 3.94 -12.43
C PRO A 93 -7.77 3.44 -13.60
N GLY A 94 -8.34 2.58 -14.44
CA GLY A 94 -7.64 1.98 -15.58
C GLY A 94 -6.68 0.86 -15.18
N THR A 95 -5.71 0.57 -16.04
CA THR A 95 -4.78 -0.58 -15.89
C THR A 95 -3.39 -0.11 -15.52
N VAL A 96 -2.79 -0.78 -14.54
CA VAL A 96 -1.37 -0.68 -14.18
C VAL A 96 -0.58 -1.66 -15.07
N PRO A 97 0.28 -1.17 -15.97
CA PRO A 97 1.10 -2.03 -16.83
C PRO A 97 2.01 -2.95 -16.01
N GLU A 98 2.43 -4.05 -16.64
CA GLU A 98 3.38 -4.99 -16.04
C GLU A 98 4.66 -4.26 -15.62
N GLY A 99 5.17 -4.57 -14.43
CA GLY A 99 6.39 -3.98 -13.89
C GLY A 99 6.24 -2.56 -13.35
N MET A 100 5.06 -1.95 -13.44
CA MET A 100 4.77 -0.63 -12.87
C MET A 100 4.04 -0.70 -11.53
N SER A 101 4.20 0.34 -10.74
CA SER A 101 3.50 0.56 -9.47
C SER A 101 2.66 1.84 -9.51
N VAL A 102 1.85 2.02 -8.48
CA VAL A 102 1.06 3.23 -8.24
C VAL A 102 1.58 3.84 -6.94
N VAL A 103 2.02 5.10 -7.00
CA VAL A 103 2.55 5.85 -5.85
C VAL A 103 1.59 6.95 -5.46
N GLN A 104 1.42 7.17 -4.16
CA GLN A 104 0.71 8.34 -3.63
C GLN A 104 1.66 9.56 -3.61
N ALA A 105 1.37 10.55 -4.47
CA ALA A 105 2.14 11.77 -4.65
C ALA A 105 1.24 13.01 -4.46
N GLY A 106 1.49 13.82 -3.43
CA GLY A 106 0.77 15.09 -3.25
C GLY A 106 -0.76 14.97 -3.09
N GLY A 107 -1.25 13.81 -2.63
CA GLY A 107 -2.69 13.52 -2.53
C GLY A 107 -3.32 12.93 -3.79
N ALA A 108 -2.53 12.66 -4.83
CA ALA A 108 -2.96 11.97 -6.04
C ALA A 108 -2.14 10.68 -6.27
N ALA A 109 -2.78 9.68 -6.86
CA ALA A 109 -2.11 8.45 -7.26
C ALA A 109 -1.50 8.61 -8.66
N ILE A 110 -0.21 8.30 -8.81
CA ILE A 110 0.53 8.37 -10.08
C ILE A 110 1.14 7.01 -10.44
N LEU A 111 1.21 6.71 -11.74
CA LEU A 111 1.92 5.52 -12.22
C LEU A 111 3.44 5.75 -12.16
N ALA A 112 4.15 4.82 -11.54
CA ALA A 112 5.61 4.81 -11.46
C ALA A 112 6.18 3.65 -12.29
N ARG A 113 7.17 3.96 -13.13
CA ARG A 113 7.85 2.98 -13.99
C ARG A 113 8.79 2.06 -13.23
N HIS A 114 9.19 2.45 -12.03
CA HIS A 114 10.13 1.75 -11.19
C HIS A 114 9.56 1.64 -9.78
N PRO A 115 9.10 0.44 -9.36
CA PRO A 115 8.63 0.22 -8.01
C PRO A 115 9.72 0.49 -6.97
N THR A 116 9.37 1.07 -5.83
CA THR A 116 10.36 1.47 -4.79
C THR A 116 10.14 0.81 -3.44
N PRO A 117 10.18 -0.53 -3.36
CA PRO A 117 9.89 -1.24 -2.12
C PRO A 117 10.84 -0.81 -0.98
N GLY A 118 10.27 -0.33 0.12
CA GLY A 118 10.98 0.04 1.34
C GLY A 118 11.54 1.46 1.34
N SER A 119 11.35 2.24 0.27
CA SER A 119 11.84 3.61 0.17
C SER A 119 10.70 4.59 0.35
N LEU A 120 10.83 5.53 1.29
CA LEU A 120 9.87 6.62 1.40
C LEU A 120 9.99 7.52 0.16
N GLN A 121 9.08 7.36 -0.80
CA GLN A 121 8.89 8.38 -1.84
C GLN A 121 8.19 9.59 -1.21
N LEU A 122 8.97 10.56 -0.74
CA LEU A 122 8.51 11.95 -0.77
C LEU A 122 8.45 12.31 -2.24
N ALA A 123 7.26 12.24 -2.84
CA ALA A 123 7.09 12.64 -4.22
C ALA A 123 7.73 14.01 -4.42
N ALA A 124 8.76 14.06 -5.26
CA ALA A 124 9.24 15.31 -5.82
C ALA A 124 8.08 15.85 -6.66
N ALA A 125 7.41 16.86 -6.13
CA ALA A 125 6.54 17.78 -6.84
C ALA A 125 6.96 19.19 -6.40
#